data_AF-A0A931ZWF8-F1
#
_entry.id   AF-A0A931ZWF8-F1
#
_cell.length_a   1.000
_cell.length_b   1.000
_cell.length_c   1.000
_cell.angle_alpha   90.00
_cell.angle_beta   90.00
_cell.angle_gamma   90.00
#
_symmetry.space_group_name_H-M   'P 1'
#
loop_
_entity.id
_entity.type
_entity.pdbx_description
1 polymer ?
#
loop_
_entity_poly.entity_id
_entity_poly.type
_entity_poly.pdbx_seq_one_letter_code
_entity_poly.pdbx_strand_id
1 'polypeptide(L)'
;MLQTGRIAILDPFAGISGDMLLGALLDAGVSRSWLETLPQRLGLAEVGVEVRQVARCGVRATKVDFRIPEGRSRLGQHGAHVGQLVEVVRRGRIAEPVKERAVRAFELLGAAEGRVHGVAPEGVHLHEVGAVDAVLDIVGVCEGFEHLGAGAVYNFPVAVGSGWVEAEHGQLPVPAPATAILLEGVEVARGGPVDGEATTPTG
;
A
#
# COMPACT_ATOMS: atom_id res chain seq x y z
N MET A 1 23.33 -21.59 -5.39
CA MET A 1 23.10 -21.61 -3.93
C MET A 1 21.86 -20.77 -3.67
N LEU A 2 20.75 -21.38 -3.28
CA LEU A 2 19.59 -20.61 -2.80
C LEU A 2 20.00 -19.98 -1.47
N GLN A 3 19.94 -18.65 -1.36
CA GLN A 3 20.14 -17.99 -0.08
C GLN A 3 19.10 -18.54 0.90
N THR A 4 19.56 -19.13 2.01
CA THR A 4 18.72 -19.55 3.14
C THR A 4 18.23 -18.31 3.88
N GLY A 5 17.27 -17.61 3.29
CA GLY A 5 16.52 -16.51 3.93
C GLY A 5 15.12 -16.97 4.33
N ARG A 6 14.46 -16.24 5.23
CA ARG A 6 13.02 -16.46 5.48
C ARG A 6 12.26 -16.10 4.20
N ILE A 7 11.15 -16.79 3.97
CA ILE A 7 10.19 -16.46 2.93
C ILE A 7 8.89 -15.99 3.60
N ALA A 8 8.21 -15.03 2.98
CA ALA A 8 6.84 -14.68 3.32
C ALA A 8 5.90 -15.20 2.24
N ILE A 9 4.77 -15.76 2.64
CA ILE A 9 3.72 -16.21 1.73
C ILE A 9 2.44 -15.48 2.13
N LEU A 10 1.87 -14.73 1.19
CA LEU A 10 0.63 -13.99 1.36
C LEU A 10 -0.54 -14.82 0.85
N ASP A 11 -1.61 -14.88 1.64
CA ASP A 11 -2.89 -15.46 1.25
C ASP A 11 -3.96 -14.35 1.15
N PRO A 12 -4.03 -13.62 0.02
CA PRO A 12 -4.95 -12.50 -0.19
C PRO A 12 -6.37 -12.98 -0.58
N PHE A 13 -6.90 -14.02 0.08
CA PHE A 13 -8.21 -14.60 -0.23
C PHE A 13 -9.39 -13.63 -0.06
N ALA A 14 -9.21 -12.60 0.77
CA ALA A 14 -10.18 -11.52 1.00
C ALA A 14 -9.70 -10.17 0.44
N GLY A 15 -8.71 -10.21 -0.45
CA GLY A 15 -8.04 -9.04 -0.99
C GLY A 15 -6.83 -8.60 -0.18
N ILE A 16 -6.27 -7.46 -0.57
CA ILE A 16 -5.01 -6.94 -0.03
C ILE A 16 -4.92 -5.42 -0.22
N SER A 17 -4.53 -4.73 0.84
CA SER A 17 -4.26 -3.29 0.87
C SER A 17 -3.05 -3.03 1.75
N GLY A 18 -2.46 -1.83 1.63
CA GLY A 18 -1.30 -1.44 2.42
C GLY A 18 -1.52 -1.59 3.93
N ASP A 19 -2.63 -1.04 4.46
CA ASP A 19 -2.99 -1.14 5.88
C ASP A 19 -3.24 -2.59 6.35
N MET A 20 -3.83 -3.42 5.50
CA MET A 20 -4.00 -4.87 5.77
C MET A 20 -2.65 -5.58 5.85
N LEU A 21 -1.72 -5.28 4.95
CA LEU A 21 -0.37 -5.83 4.99
C LEU A 21 0.41 -5.36 6.22
N LEU A 22 0.29 -4.08 6.60
CA LEU A 22 0.87 -3.58 7.85
C LEU A 22 0.33 -4.35 9.05
N GLY A 23 -0.99 -4.56 9.12
CA GLY A 23 -1.63 -5.36 10.17
C GLY A 23 -1.10 -6.80 10.20
N ALA A 24 -1.00 -7.44 9.04
CA ALA A 24 -0.47 -8.80 8.91
C ALA A 24 1.00 -8.91 9.35
N LEU A 25 1.84 -7.92 9.03
CA LEU A 25 3.25 -7.88 9.44
C LEU A 25 3.39 -7.73 10.97
N LEU A 26 2.53 -6.93 11.60
CA LEU A 26 2.48 -6.82 13.06
C LEU A 26 2.05 -8.15 13.71
N ASP A 27 1.02 -8.81 13.16
CA ASP A 27 0.56 -10.12 13.64
C ASP A 27 1.59 -11.24 13.39
N ALA A 28 2.43 -11.10 12.36
CA ALA A 28 3.56 -11.99 12.08
C ALA A 28 4.75 -11.81 13.05
N GLY A 29 4.67 -10.86 13.99
CA GLY A 29 5.64 -10.69 15.08
C GLY A 29 6.62 -9.54 14.89
N VAL A 30 6.42 -8.66 13.90
CA VAL A 30 7.20 -7.43 13.80
C VAL A 30 6.74 -6.43 14.88
N SER A 31 7.69 -5.80 15.59
CA SER A 31 7.39 -4.83 16.67
C SER A 31 6.48 -3.69 16.18
N ARG A 32 5.60 -3.15 17.02
CA ARG A 32 4.81 -1.96 16.65
C ARG A 32 5.64 -0.66 16.59
N SER A 33 6.76 -0.63 17.32
CA SER A 33 7.55 0.58 17.53
C SER A 33 8.16 1.18 16.25
N TRP A 34 8.53 0.36 15.26
CA TRP A 34 9.09 0.89 14.01
C TRP A 34 8.02 1.62 13.19
N LEU A 35 6.77 1.13 13.23
CA LEU A 35 5.64 1.72 12.52
C LEU A 35 5.19 3.01 13.20
N GLU A 36 5.10 3.03 14.53
CA GLU A 36 4.75 4.22 15.31
C GLU A 36 5.75 5.37 15.12
N THR A 37 7.01 5.04 14.80
CA THR A 37 8.08 6.02 14.55
C THR A 37 8.31 6.31 13.06
N LEU A 38 7.61 5.62 12.16
CA LEU A 38 7.79 5.76 10.71
C LEU A 38 7.43 7.18 10.23
N PRO A 39 6.29 7.80 10.60
CA PRO A 39 5.95 9.13 10.11
C PRO A 39 7.02 10.18 10.41
N GLN A 40 7.58 10.17 11.62
CA GLN A 40 8.63 11.11 12.02
C GLN A 40 9.90 10.92 11.19
N ARG A 41 10.26 9.67 10.85
CA ARG A 41 11.42 9.37 10.00
C ARG A 41 11.23 9.80 8.56
N LEU A 42 9.98 9.90 8.09
CA LEU A 42 9.62 10.41 6.76
C LEU A 42 9.36 11.92 6.74
N GLY A 43 9.52 12.62 7.87
CA GLY A 43 9.24 14.06 7.94
C GLY A 43 7.75 14.41 8.00
N LEU A 44 6.91 13.45 8.36
CA LEU A 44 5.45 13.53 8.51
C LEU A 44 5.06 13.41 9.99
N ALA A 45 5.78 14.12 10.86
CA ALA A 45 5.70 13.94 12.32
C ALA A 45 4.31 14.27 12.92
N GLU A 46 3.48 15.00 12.19
CA GLU A 46 2.10 15.31 12.55
C GLU A 46 1.12 14.15 12.33
N VAL A 47 1.51 13.11 11.60
CA VAL A 47 0.64 11.95 11.34
C VAL A 47 0.70 11.00 12.53
N GLY A 48 -0.47 10.73 13.10
CA GLY A 48 -0.60 9.73 14.16
C GLY A 48 -0.76 8.33 13.59
N VAL A 49 -0.19 7.33 14.25
CA VAL A 49 -0.45 5.91 13.95
C VAL A 49 -1.38 5.34 15.02
N GLU A 50 -2.44 4.66 14.61
CA GLU A 50 -3.33 3.92 15.49
C GLU A 50 -3.28 2.43 15.12
N VAL A 51 -2.93 1.58 16.10
CA VAL A 51 -2.91 0.12 15.94
C VAL A 51 -3.89 -0.48 16.93
N ARG A 52 -4.91 -1.18 16.44
CA ARG A 52 -5.96 -1.78 17.27
C ARG A 52 -6.29 -3.20 16.83
N GLN A 53 -6.71 -4.02 17.79
CA GLN A 53 -7.31 -5.31 17.48
C GLN A 53 -8.76 -5.10 17.05
N VAL A 54 -9.16 -5.74 15.96
CA VAL A 54 -10.53 -5.74 15.46
C VAL A 54 -11.01 -7.16 15.24
N ALA A 55 -12.33 -7.34 15.19
CA ALA A 55 -12.94 -8.54 14.64
C ALA A 55 -13.58 -8.20 13.29
N ARG A 56 -13.36 -9.04 12.29
CA ARG A 56 -13.99 -8.98 10.96
C ARG A 56 -14.56 -10.35 10.66
N CYS A 57 -15.89 -10.42 10.47
CA CYS A 57 -16.59 -11.68 10.26
C CYS A 57 -16.26 -12.75 11.34
N GLY A 58 -16.04 -12.32 12.59
CA GLY A 58 -15.67 -13.22 13.71
C GLY A 58 -14.18 -13.59 13.80
N VAL A 59 -13.35 -13.14 12.85
CA VAL A 59 -11.89 -13.38 12.85
C VAL A 59 -11.17 -12.18 13.46
N ARG A 60 -10.25 -12.43 14.40
CA ARG A 60 -9.39 -11.40 14.99
C ARG A 60 -8.34 -10.95 13.97
N ALA A 61 -8.17 -9.65 13.81
CA ALA A 61 -7.13 -9.04 12.97
C ALA A 61 -6.53 -7.80 13.63
N THR A 62 -5.30 -7.46 13.29
CA THR A 62 -4.73 -6.14 13.56
C THR A 62 -5.15 -5.15 12.48
N LYS A 63 -5.74 -4.03 12.90
CA LYS A 63 -6.02 -2.88 12.03
C LYS A 63 -5.02 -1.76 12.32
N VAL A 64 -4.47 -1.20 11.25
CA VAL A 64 -3.65 0.01 11.27
C VAL A 64 -4.46 1.15 10.64
N ASP A 65 -4.48 2.31 11.27
CA ASP A 65 -5.08 3.52 10.73
C ASP A 65 -4.09 4.69 10.92
N PHE A 66 -3.94 5.52 9.89
CA PHE A 66 -3.15 6.75 9.96
C PHE A 66 -4.06 7.96 10.18
N ARG A 67 -3.82 8.70 11.27
CA ARG A 67 -4.53 9.95 11.58
C ARG A 67 -3.78 11.10 10.94
N ILE A 68 -4.22 11.45 9.73
CA ILE A 68 -3.63 12.53 8.93
C ILE A 68 -4.41 13.84 9.20
N PRO A 69 -3.75 14.93 9.61
CA PRO A 69 -4.42 16.20 9.85
C PRO A 69 -5.14 16.76 8.61
N GLU A 70 -6.22 17.49 8.83
CA GLU A 70 -6.98 18.13 7.74
C GLU A 70 -6.08 19.04 6.89
N GLY A 71 -6.28 18.98 5.56
CA GLY A 71 -5.46 19.74 4.60
C GLY A 71 -4.04 19.19 4.37
N ARG A 72 -3.65 18.10 5.05
CA ARG A 72 -2.35 17.41 4.87
C ARG A 72 -2.45 16.07 4.15
N SER A 73 -3.66 15.61 3.81
CA SER A 73 -3.87 14.37 3.03
C SER A 73 -3.30 14.44 1.62
N ARG A 74 -3.22 15.65 1.05
CA ARG A 74 -2.60 15.94 -0.25
C ARG A 74 -1.29 16.69 0.00
N LEU A 75 -0.17 16.19 -0.54
CA LEU A 75 1.10 16.93 -0.56
C LEU A 75 1.03 18.07 -1.59
N GLY A 76 0.20 19.08 -1.34
CA GLY A 76 -0.03 20.21 -2.24
C GLY A 76 -1.51 20.43 -2.60
N GLN A 77 -1.78 21.55 -3.28
CA GLN A 77 -3.14 22.03 -3.58
C GLN A 77 -3.84 21.29 -4.74
N HIS A 78 -3.12 20.47 -5.51
CA HIS A 78 -3.64 19.80 -6.73
C HIS A 78 -3.43 18.28 -6.75
N GLY A 79 -3.35 17.64 -5.57
CA GLY A 79 -2.93 16.23 -5.45
C GLY A 79 -1.41 16.10 -5.43
N ALA A 80 -0.91 14.99 -4.90
CA ALA A 80 0.52 14.74 -4.87
C ALA A 80 0.96 14.09 -6.18
N HIS A 81 1.95 14.69 -6.83
CA HIS A 81 2.63 14.03 -7.93
C HIS A 81 3.45 12.86 -7.40
N VAL A 82 3.51 11.77 -8.16
CA VAL A 82 4.34 10.60 -7.81
C VAL A 82 5.79 11.01 -7.50
N GLY A 83 6.34 11.97 -8.25
CA GLY A 83 7.67 12.52 -7.99
C GLY A 83 7.83 13.16 -6.60
N GLN A 84 6.79 13.81 -6.07
CA GLN A 84 6.81 14.37 -4.71
C GLN A 84 6.82 13.27 -3.64
N LEU A 85 6.09 12.18 -3.87
CA LEU A 85 6.06 11.01 -2.97
C LEU A 85 7.42 10.33 -2.93
N VAL A 86 8.02 10.13 -4.11
CA VAL A 86 9.39 9.60 -4.25
C VAL A 86 10.39 10.48 -3.50
N GLU A 87 10.27 11.80 -3.57
CA GLU A 87 11.13 12.72 -2.81
C GLU A 87 10.95 12.59 -1.29
N VAL A 88 9.73 12.38 -0.79
CA VAL A 88 9.48 12.09 0.64
C VAL A 88 10.21 10.81 1.04
N VAL A 89 10.08 9.73 0.26
CA VAL A 89 10.76 8.45 0.53
C VAL A 89 12.28 8.61 0.53
N ARG A 90 12.85 9.29 -0.48
CA ARG A 90 14.31 9.48 -0.62
C ARG A 90 14.91 10.28 0.53
N ARG A 91 14.21 11.32 1.00
CA ARG A 91 14.64 12.16 2.14
C ARG A 91 14.43 11.49 3.49
N GLY A 92 13.60 10.45 3.53
CA GLY A 92 13.31 9.67 4.73
C GLY A 92 14.56 9.08 5.37
N ARG A 93 14.56 9.03 6.71
CA ARG A 93 15.58 8.36 7.53
C ARG A 93 15.25 6.88 7.70
N ILE A 94 15.23 6.17 6.58
CA ILE A 94 14.93 4.74 6.43
C ILE A 94 16.08 4.05 5.69
N ALA A 95 16.18 2.73 5.79
CA ALA A 95 17.26 1.96 5.16
C ALA A 95 17.21 2.03 3.63
N GLU A 96 18.37 2.00 2.96
CA GLU A 96 18.43 2.14 1.50
C GLU A 96 17.66 1.05 0.73
N PRO A 97 17.72 -0.25 1.11
CA PRO A 97 16.91 -1.28 0.46
C PRO A 97 15.40 -1.03 0.56
N VAL A 98 14.94 -0.39 1.65
CA VAL A 98 13.53 0.00 1.83
C VAL A 98 13.19 1.14 0.89
N LYS A 99 14.06 2.15 0.75
CA LYS A 99 13.87 3.25 -0.21
C LYS A 99 13.77 2.74 -1.64
N GLU A 100 14.69 1.88 -2.06
CA GLU A 100 14.72 1.31 -3.41
C GLU A 100 13.40 0.57 -3.73
N ARG A 101 12.92 -0.28 -2.81
CA ARG A 101 11.66 -1.00 -2.98
C ARG A 101 10.44 -0.08 -3.00
N ALA A 102 10.36 0.88 -2.08
CA ALA A 102 9.25 1.82 -2.01
C ALA A 102 9.19 2.75 -3.23
N VAL A 103 10.34 3.25 -3.71
CA VAL A 103 10.42 4.05 -4.94
C VAL A 103 9.95 3.23 -6.13
N ARG A 104 10.39 1.98 -6.26
CA ARG A 104 9.93 1.09 -7.33
C ARG A 104 8.41 0.86 -7.29
N ALA A 105 7.83 0.70 -6.11
CA ALA A 105 6.37 0.58 -5.96
C ALA A 105 5.64 1.86 -6.43
N PHE A 106 6.15 3.04 -6.07
CA PHE A 106 5.60 4.30 -6.57
C PHE A 106 5.77 4.51 -8.07
N GLU A 107 6.88 4.08 -8.66
CA GLU A 107 7.10 4.11 -10.11
C GLU A 107 6.09 3.21 -10.85
N LEU A 108 5.81 2.02 -10.32
CA LEU A 108 4.79 1.11 -10.86
C LEU A 108 3.39 1.72 -10.74
N LEU A 109 3.05 2.28 -9.58
CA LEU A 109 1.77 2.96 -9.36
C LEU A 109 1.61 4.16 -10.31
N GLY A 110 2.64 4.99 -10.43
CA GLY A 110 2.66 6.12 -11.37
C GLY A 110 2.54 5.70 -12.82
N ALA A 111 3.17 4.60 -13.22
CA ALA A 111 3.01 4.06 -14.57
C ALA A 111 1.58 3.54 -14.82
N ALA A 112 0.96 2.89 -13.84
CA ALA A 112 -0.42 2.42 -13.93
C ALA A 112 -1.39 3.59 -14.08
N GLU A 113 -1.31 4.57 -13.19
CA GLU A 113 -2.13 5.79 -13.21
C GLU A 113 -1.90 6.63 -14.48
N GLY A 114 -0.65 6.73 -14.94
CA GLY A 114 -0.32 7.40 -16.21
C GLY A 114 -0.98 6.72 -17.42
N ARG A 115 -1.08 5.39 -17.41
CA ARG A 115 -1.83 4.63 -18.43
C ARG A 115 -3.33 4.88 -18.33
N VAL A 116 -3.91 4.96 -17.13
CA VAL A 116 -5.34 5.26 -16.93
C VAL A 116 -5.68 6.65 -17.47
N HIS A 117 -4.83 7.65 -17.19
CA HIS A 117 -5.10 9.05 -17.54
C HIS A 117 -4.49 9.51 -18.87
N GLY A 118 -3.70 8.66 -19.55
CA GLY A 118 -3.03 9.01 -20.81
C GLY A 118 -1.96 10.10 -20.66
N VAL A 119 -1.32 10.20 -19.49
CA VAL A 119 -0.27 11.17 -19.20
C VAL A 119 1.06 10.48 -18.89
N ALA A 120 2.17 11.20 -19.07
CA ALA A 120 3.49 10.71 -18.69
C ALA A 120 3.56 10.46 -17.17
N PRO A 121 4.24 9.40 -16.69
CA PRO A 121 4.32 9.05 -15.26
C PRO A 121 4.74 10.20 -14.34
N GLU A 122 5.57 11.11 -14.82
CA GLU A 122 6.08 12.26 -14.06
C GLU A 122 5.00 13.33 -13.82
N GLY A 123 3.98 13.38 -14.69
CA GLY A 123 2.85 14.30 -14.61
C GLY A 123 1.62 13.70 -13.91
N VAL A 124 1.72 12.47 -13.40
CA VAL A 124 0.60 11.77 -12.76
C VAL A 124 0.30 12.36 -11.39
N HIS A 125 -0.99 12.58 -11.16
CA HIS A 125 -1.57 12.87 -9.86
C HIS A 125 -2.25 11.60 -9.35
N LEU A 126 -2.00 11.24 -8.09
CA LEU A 126 -2.79 10.19 -7.43
C LEU A 126 -4.09 10.81 -6.96
N HIS A 127 -5.20 10.47 -7.64
CA HIS A 127 -6.54 10.97 -7.32
C HIS A 127 -7.23 10.09 -6.27
N GLU A 128 -7.03 8.78 -6.36
CA GLU A 128 -7.78 7.81 -5.54
C GLU A 128 -7.02 7.36 -4.29
N VAL A 129 -5.70 7.55 -4.28
CA VAL A 129 -4.85 7.17 -3.14
C VAL A 129 -4.49 8.41 -2.33
N GLY A 130 -4.77 8.39 -1.03
CA GLY A 130 -4.31 9.42 -0.11
C GLY A 130 -2.78 9.50 -0.13
N ALA A 131 -2.22 10.59 -0.62
CA ALA A 131 -0.77 10.74 -0.87
C ALA A 131 0.10 10.36 0.35
N VAL A 132 -0.28 10.85 1.53
CA VAL A 132 0.44 10.55 2.78
C VAL A 132 0.22 9.11 3.23
N ASP A 133 -1.00 8.60 3.07
CA ASP A 133 -1.39 7.23 3.43
C ASP A 133 -0.62 6.21 2.59
N ALA A 134 -0.59 6.41 1.27
CA ALA A 134 0.17 5.62 0.31
C ALA A 134 1.66 5.52 0.68
N VAL A 135 2.25 6.63 1.10
CA VAL A 135 3.66 6.67 1.51
C VAL A 135 3.87 5.83 2.76
N LEU A 136 2.99 5.95 3.75
CA LEU A 136 3.12 5.21 5.00
C LEU A 136 2.84 3.71 4.81
N ASP A 137 1.86 3.37 3.99
CA ASP A 137 1.55 2.01 3.55
C ASP A 137 2.74 1.36 2.84
N ILE A 138 3.16 1.93 1.70
CA ILE A 138 4.19 1.33 0.84
C ILE A 138 5.53 1.25 1.56
N VAL A 139 5.97 2.34 2.20
CA VAL A 139 7.24 2.35 2.95
C VAL A 139 7.14 1.40 4.13
N GLY A 140 6.02 1.42 4.85
CA GLY A 140 5.85 0.61 6.03
C GLY A 140 5.83 -0.88 5.71
N VAL A 141 5.15 -1.30 4.64
CA VAL A 141 5.16 -2.69 4.17
C VAL A 141 6.57 -3.11 3.77
N CYS A 142 7.28 -2.29 3.00
CA CYS A 142 8.67 -2.56 2.61
C CYS A 142 9.58 -2.74 3.82
N GLU A 143 9.48 -1.86 4.82
CA GLU A 143 10.28 -1.93 6.05
C GLU A 143 9.86 -3.08 6.96
N GLY A 144 8.57 -3.40 7.02
CA GLY A 144 8.08 -4.53 7.81
C GLY A 144 8.57 -5.87 7.26
N PHE A 145 8.64 -6.05 5.94
CA PHE A 145 9.27 -7.25 5.35
C PHE A 145 10.78 -7.31 5.62
N GLU A 146 11.46 -6.16 5.60
CA GLU A 146 12.88 -6.07 5.96
C GLU A 146 13.09 -6.50 7.43
N HIS A 147 12.27 -6.00 8.36
CA HIS A 147 12.32 -6.39 9.76
C HIS A 147 11.96 -7.87 9.99
N LEU A 148 11.05 -8.42 9.20
CA LEU A 148 10.74 -9.85 9.23
C LEU A 148 11.92 -10.71 8.76
N GLY A 149 12.85 -10.13 8.01
CA GLY A 149 13.97 -10.81 7.36
C GLY A 149 13.53 -11.64 6.15
N ALA A 150 12.44 -11.23 5.49
CA ALA A 150 11.88 -11.94 4.34
C ALA A 150 12.73 -11.66 3.08
N GLY A 151 13.53 -12.64 2.66
CA GLY A 151 14.35 -12.56 1.46
C GLY A 151 13.56 -12.77 0.16
N ALA A 152 12.35 -13.34 0.25
CA ALA A 152 11.41 -13.48 -0.84
C ALA A 152 9.97 -13.40 -0.33
N VAL A 153 9.08 -12.85 -1.16
CA VAL A 153 7.64 -12.76 -0.91
C VAL A 153 6.92 -13.45 -2.07
N TYR A 154 6.02 -14.35 -1.74
CA TYR A 154 5.14 -15.04 -2.69
C TYR A 154 3.69 -14.79 -2.29
N ASN A 155 2.76 -14.96 -3.21
CA ASN A 155 1.33 -14.86 -2.94
C ASN A 155 0.55 -16.01 -3.60
N PHE A 156 -0.53 -16.41 -2.96
CA PHE A 156 -1.63 -17.13 -3.62
C PHE A 156 -2.40 -16.19 -4.56
N PRO A 157 -3.29 -16.72 -5.42
CA PRO A 157 -4.09 -15.89 -6.32
C PRO A 157 -4.81 -14.75 -5.58
N VAL A 158 -4.71 -13.54 -6.13
CA VAL A 158 -5.22 -12.31 -5.49
C VAL A 158 -6.73 -12.19 -5.70
N ALA A 159 -7.50 -12.14 -4.61
CA ALA A 159 -8.94 -11.89 -4.68
C ALA A 159 -9.23 -10.40 -4.85
N VAL A 160 -9.72 -10.01 -6.02
CA VAL A 160 -9.87 -8.58 -6.38
C VAL A 160 -11.17 -7.93 -5.90
N GLY A 161 -12.15 -8.74 -5.49
CA GLY A 161 -13.52 -8.28 -5.19
C GLY A 161 -14.45 -8.40 -6.40
N SER A 162 -15.56 -7.67 -6.39
CA SER A 162 -16.56 -7.69 -7.45
C SER A 162 -17.43 -6.44 -7.47
N GLY A 163 -18.22 -6.23 -8.52
CA GLY A 163 -19.18 -5.12 -8.57
C GLY A 163 -18.56 -3.79 -8.99
N TRP A 164 -19.00 -2.71 -8.33
CA TRP A 164 -18.65 -1.32 -8.66
C TRP A 164 -18.28 -0.55 -7.39
N VAL A 165 -17.43 0.46 -7.53
CA VAL A 165 -17.03 1.37 -6.45
C VAL A 165 -17.21 2.82 -6.87
N GLU A 166 -17.51 3.68 -5.90
CA GLU A 166 -17.58 5.13 -6.11
C GLU A 166 -16.20 5.76 -5.88
N ALA A 167 -15.70 6.49 -6.85
CA ALA A 167 -14.40 7.18 -6.82
C ALA A 167 -14.52 8.65 -7.26
N GLU A 168 -13.42 9.41 -7.21
CA GLU A 168 -13.39 10.79 -7.76
C GLU A 168 -13.74 10.81 -9.26
N HIS A 169 -13.48 9.71 -9.97
CA HIS A 169 -13.84 9.50 -11.38
C HIS A 169 -15.29 9.02 -11.59
N GLY A 170 -16.10 8.98 -10.53
CA GLY A 170 -17.44 8.41 -10.54
C GLY A 170 -17.43 6.91 -10.28
N GLN A 171 -18.41 6.20 -10.82
CA GLN A 171 -18.55 4.77 -10.61
C GLN A 171 -17.58 3.96 -11.49
N LEU A 172 -16.72 3.16 -10.86
CA LEU A 172 -15.69 2.34 -11.51
C LEU A 172 -15.93 0.85 -11.30
N PRO A 173 -15.58 -0.01 -12.27
CA PRO A 173 -15.66 -1.45 -12.10
C PRO A 173 -14.61 -1.92 -11.07
N VAL A 174 -14.86 -3.07 -10.45
CA VAL A 174 -13.86 -3.75 -9.60
C VAL A 174 -13.17 -4.87 -10.39
N PRO A 175 -11.82 -4.93 -10.39
CA PRO A 175 -10.89 -4.00 -9.75
C PRO A 175 -10.84 -2.63 -10.45
N ALA A 176 -10.54 -1.58 -9.67
CA ALA A 176 -10.35 -0.23 -10.19
C ALA A 176 -9.21 -0.21 -11.25
N PRO A 177 -9.23 0.72 -12.23
CA PRO A 177 -8.32 0.68 -13.38
C PRO A 177 -6.82 0.62 -13.04
N ALA A 178 -6.35 1.39 -12.04
CA ALA A 178 -4.96 1.35 -11.61
C ALA A 178 -4.59 -0.02 -11.00
N THR A 179 -5.43 -0.56 -10.12
CA THR A 179 -5.28 -1.91 -9.57
C THR A 179 -5.28 -2.98 -10.66
N ALA A 180 -6.18 -2.88 -11.64
CA ALA A 180 -6.27 -3.82 -12.75
C ALA A 180 -4.98 -3.87 -13.58
N ILE A 181 -4.35 -2.71 -13.81
CA ILE A 181 -3.07 -2.61 -14.51
C ILE A 181 -1.92 -3.20 -13.68
N LEU A 182 -1.87 -2.91 -12.38
CA LEU A 182 -0.83 -3.44 -11.48
C LEU A 182 -0.87 -4.97 -11.36
N LEU A 183 -2.05 -5.57 -11.54
CA LEU A 183 -2.25 -7.02 -11.51
C LEU A 183 -1.92 -7.73 -12.85
N GLU A 184 -1.50 -7.01 -13.90
CA GLU A 184 -1.10 -7.63 -15.17
C GLU A 184 0.07 -8.62 -14.95
N GLY A 185 -0.18 -9.91 -15.25
CA GLY A 185 0.79 -10.99 -15.05
C GLY A 185 0.75 -11.64 -13.65
N VAL A 186 -0.12 -11.17 -12.75
CA VAL A 186 -0.39 -11.77 -11.44
C VAL A 186 -1.58 -12.73 -11.56
N GLU A 187 -1.51 -13.88 -10.89
CA GLU A 187 -2.66 -14.79 -10.81
C GLU A 187 -3.75 -14.18 -9.93
N VAL A 188 -4.97 -14.08 -10.46
CA VAL A 188 -6.12 -13.50 -9.76
C VAL A 188 -7.17 -14.58 -9.48
N ALA A 189 -7.70 -14.58 -8.26
CA ALA A 189 -8.88 -15.38 -7.93
C ALA A 189 -10.13 -14.66 -8.45
N ARG A 190 -11.09 -15.42 -8.98
CA ARG A 190 -12.39 -14.85 -9.37
C ARG A 190 -13.18 -14.51 -8.11
N GLY A 191 -13.45 -13.22 -7.93
CA GLY A 191 -14.22 -12.73 -6.79
C GLY A 191 -13.45 -12.81 -5.48
N GLY A 192 -14.08 -12.27 -4.44
CA GLY A 192 -13.71 -12.38 -3.03
C GLY A 192 -15.00 -12.39 -2.21
N PRO A 193 -14.93 -12.44 -0.87
CA PRO A 193 -16.13 -12.37 -0.01
C PRO A 193 -16.80 -10.98 -0.02
N VAL A 194 -16.38 -10.06 -0.90
CA VAL A 194 -16.73 -8.64 -0.89
C VAL A 194 -17.41 -8.25 -2.20
N ASP A 195 -18.58 -7.61 -2.09
CA ASP A 195 -19.20 -6.80 -3.13
C ASP A 195 -18.65 -5.37 -2.97
N GLY A 196 -17.75 -4.98 -3.87
CA GLY A 196 -16.84 -3.84 -3.74
C GLY A 196 -15.38 -4.23 -3.95
N GLU A 197 -14.49 -3.24 -3.80
CA GLU A 197 -13.04 -3.42 -3.93
C GLU A 197 -12.46 -4.18 -2.73
N ALA A 198 -11.77 -5.29 -3.02
CA ALA A 198 -11.06 -6.07 -2.00
C ALA A 198 -9.54 -5.84 -2.08
N THR A 199 -9.01 -5.57 -3.27
CA THR A 199 -7.59 -5.26 -3.48
C THR A 199 -7.44 -3.82 -3.93
N THR A 200 -6.55 -3.07 -3.27
CA THR A 200 -6.25 -1.67 -3.60
C THR A 200 -4.86 -1.55 -4.25
N PRO A 201 -4.54 -0.41 -4.89
CA PRO A 201 -3.22 -0.21 -5.51
C PRO A 201 -2.03 -0.20 -4.53
N THR A 202 -2.26 -0.06 -3.23
CA THR A 202 -1.19 -0.07 -2.19
C THR A 202 -0.91 -1.46 -1.61
N GLY A 203 -1.74 -2.45 -1.94
CA GLY A 203 -1.59 -3.85 -1.51
C GLY A 203 -0.67 -4.68 -2.41
#